data_AF-A0A7Y3LN92-F1
#
_entry.id   AF-A0A7Y3LN92-F1
#
_cell.length_a   1.000
_cell.length_b   1.000
_cell.length_c   1.000
_cell.angle_alpha   90.00
_cell.angle_beta   90.00
_cell.angle_gamma   90.00
#
_symmetry.space_group_name_H-M   'P 1'
#
loop_
_entity.id
_entity.type
_entity.pdbx_description
1 polymer ?
#
loop_
_entity_poly.entity_id
_entity_poly.type
_entity_poly.pdbx_seq_one_letter_code
_entity_poly.pdbx_strand_id
1 'polypeptide(L)'
;IISGPLSGDALAKGRSLFANRLGEQVASSIFDLVDDPTDLRTYGAQRMDAEGIACRRVPLISKGVLEGFLHSSESARRCNSQTTGSAIRGGYATTPGVGPRALTLTPGKKSNEEIVKNIDSGILVQSITGVHSGVNPISGDVSVGAEGVLIENGSLSTPVREATIASTLQKMLLDVVEVGNDGTWLPGSANGVTLAIGTMSLSGA
;
A
#
# COMPACT_ATOMS: atom_id res chain seq x y z
N ILE A 1 -4.09 -2.94 1.30
CA ILE A 1 -3.94 -2.90 2.78
C ILE A 1 -3.71 -1.47 3.27
N ILE A 2 -2.60 -0.81 2.91
CA ILE A 2 -2.25 0.54 3.41
C ILE A 2 -3.24 1.66 3.02
N SER A 3 -3.99 1.50 1.94
CA SER A 3 -4.94 2.51 1.45
C SER A 3 -6.08 2.83 2.42
N GLY A 4 -6.57 1.84 3.17
CA GLY A 4 -7.70 2.04 4.09
C GLY A 4 -7.38 3.05 5.20
N PRO A 5 -6.27 2.86 5.93
CA PRO A 5 -5.80 3.82 6.94
C PRO A 5 -5.47 5.22 6.38
N LEU A 6 -5.13 5.34 5.10
CA LEU A 6 -4.88 6.62 4.42
C LEU A 6 -6.17 7.32 3.94
N SER A 7 -7.34 6.75 4.23
CA SER A 7 -8.65 7.36 3.94
C SER A 7 -9.04 8.38 5.00
N GLY A 8 -9.53 9.54 4.55
CA GLY A 8 -10.13 10.57 5.37
C GLY A 8 -11.32 10.06 6.18
N ASP A 9 -12.05 9.05 5.70
CA ASP A 9 -13.14 8.42 6.46
C ASP A 9 -12.59 7.67 7.70
N ALA A 10 -11.46 6.97 7.54
CA ALA A 10 -10.81 6.27 8.64
C ALA A 10 -10.23 7.28 9.64
N LEU A 11 -9.62 8.36 9.15
CA LEU A 11 -9.09 9.44 9.97
C LEU A 11 -10.21 10.14 10.79
N ALA A 12 -11.29 10.55 10.13
CA ALA A 12 -12.43 11.24 10.76
C ALA A 12 -13.18 10.38 11.80
N LYS A 13 -13.01 9.06 11.75
CA LYS A 13 -13.59 8.09 12.69
C LYS A 13 -12.59 7.61 13.77
N GLY A 14 -11.35 8.12 13.77
CA GLY A 14 -10.30 7.69 14.71
C GLY A 14 -9.85 6.24 14.50
N ARG A 15 -9.93 5.73 13.27
CA ARG A 15 -9.60 4.34 12.90
C ARG A 15 -8.37 4.24 11.98
N SER A 16 -7.64 5.33 11.81
CA SER A 16 -6.41 5.37 11.02
C SER A 16 -5.19 5.16 11.92
N LEU A 17 -4.32 4.21 11.55
CA LEU A 17 -3.01 4.04 12.17
C LEU A 17 -2.04 5.22 11.94
N PHE A 18 -2.40 6.14 11.04
CA PHE A 18 -1.63 7.34 10.71
C PHE A 18 -2.18 8.61 11.36
N ALA A 19 -3.21 8.49 12.20
CA ALA A 19 -3.80 9.65 12.89
C ALA A 19 -2.74 10.42 13.70
N ASN A 20 -2.73 11.75 13.56
CA ASN A 20 -1.78 12.67 14.19
C ASN A 20 -0.31 12.50 13.78
N ARG A 21 -0.02 11.80 12.67
CA ARG A 21 1.36 11.56 12.19
C ARG A 21 1.72 12.33 10.92
N LEU A 22 0.95 13.36 10.58
CA LEU A 22 1.19 14.17 9.39
C LEU A 22 2.56 14.87 9.51
N GLY A 23 3.41 14.73 8.49
CA GLY A 23 4.78 15.24 8.51
C GLY A 23 5.78 14.34 9.25
N GLU A 24 5.35 13.22 9.83
CA GLU A 24 6.25 12.25 10.45
C GLU A 24 6.76 11.22 9.44
N GLN A 25 7.93 10.65 9.74
CA GLN A 25 8.43 9.47 9.05
C GLN A 25 7.61 8.23 9.46
N VAL A 26 6.86 7.68 8.52
CA VAL A 26 5.97 6.52 8.70
C VAL A 26 6.41 5.30 7.89
N ALA A 27 7.35 5.48 6.97
CA ALA A 27 7.94 4.43 6.15
C ALA A 27 9.43 4.71 5.87
N SER A 28 10.10 3.76 5.22
CA SER A 28 11.47 3.91 4.74
C SER A 28 11.62 5.12 3.81
N SER A 29 12.79 5.75 3.80
CA SER A 29 13.03 6.96 3.00
C SER A 29 13.00 6.74 1.49
N ILE A 30 13.01 5.48 1.04
CA ILE A 30 12.86 5.08 -0.36
C ILE A 30 11.40 4.75 -0.74
N PHE A 31 10.47 4.90 0.20
CA PHE A 31 9.06 4.58 0.00
C PHE A 31 8.28 5.84 -0.40
N ASP A 32 7.80 5.87 -1.64
CA ASP A 32 7.03 6.96 -2.23
C ASP A 32 5.68 6.45 -2.77
N LEU A 33 4.59 6.72 -2.05
CA LEU A 33 3.24 6.24 -2.37
C LEU A 33 2.34 7.39 -2.82
N VAL A 34 1.71 7.21 -3.98
CA VAL A 34 0.85 8.22 -4.61
C VAL A 34 -0.45 7.59 -5.10
N ASP A 35 -1.56 8.30 -5.00
CA ASP A 35 -2.78 8.00 -5.77
C ASP A 35 -2.85 8.98 -6.95
N ASP A 36 -2.77 8.48 -8.19
CA ASP A 36 -2.83 9.34 -9.39
C ASP A 36 -3.87 8.86 -10.41
N PRO A 37 -5.14 9.24 -10.23
CA PRO A 37 -6.20 8.88 -11.17
C PRO A 37 -6.10 9.64 -12.50
N THR A 38 -5.12 10.53 -12.70
CA THR A 38 -4.94 11.27 -13.96
C THR A 38 -4.06 10.54 -14.96
N ASP A 39 -3.34 9.49 -14.52
CA ASP A 39 -2.54 8.64 -15.39
C ASP A 39 -3.42 7.63 -16.14
N LEU A 40 -3.51 7.82 -17.47
CA LEU A 40 -4.31 7.02 -18.39
C LEU A 40 -3.86 5.55 -18.50
N ARG A 41 -2.68 5.20 -17.98
CA ARG A 41 -2.20 3.81 -17.92
C ARG A 41 -2.89 3.01 -16.82
N THR A 42 -3.50 3.69 -15.84
CA THR A 42 -4.15 3.05 -14.70
C THR A 42 -5.58 2.64 -15.06
N TYR A 43 -6.06 1.51 -14.53
CA TYR A 43 -7.46 1.10 -14.72
C TYR A 43 -8.46 2.01 -13.98
N GLY A 44 -8.02 2.73 -12.95
CA GLY A 44 -8.86 3.68 -12.21
C GLY A 44 -8.86 5.10 -12.75
N ALA A 45 -8.17 5.34 -13.88
CA ALA A 45 -7.98 6.65 -14.47
C ALA A 45 -9.32 7.36 -14.71
N GLN A 46 -9.52 8.52 -14.09
CA GLN A 46 -10.71 9.35 -14.28
C GLN A 46 -10.42 10.85 -14.14
N ARG A 47 -11.28 11.64 -14.80
CA ARG A 47 -11.20 13.10 -14.79
C ARG A 47 -11.87 13.71 -13.56
N MET A 48 -12.90 13.05 -13.04
CA MET A 48 -13.67 13.51 -11.90
C MET A 48 -13.96 12.34 -10.96
N ASP A 49 -14.07 12.65 -9.67
CA ASP A 49 -14.40 11.70 -8.63
C ASP A 49 -15.93 11.49 -8.53
N ALA A 50 -16.37 10.70 -7.53
CA ALA A 50 -17.79 10.39 -7.34
C ALA A 50 -18.65 11.57 -6.87
N GLU A 51 -18.07 12.73 -6.59
CA GLU A 51 -18.74 13.98 -6.22
C GLU A 51 -18.67 15.03 -7.35
N GLY A 52 -18.06 14.69 -8.49
CA GLY A 52 -17.88 15.59 -9.62
C GLY A 52 -16.67 16.54 -9.47
N ILE A 53 -15.77 16.26 -8.52
CA ILE A 53 -14.57 17.07 -8.28
C ILE A 53 -13.45 16.55 -9.16
N ALA A 54 -12.69 17.45 -9.79
CA ALA A 54 -11.56 17.08 -10.64
C ALA A 54 -10.53 16.23 -9.86
N CYS A 55 -10.24 15.04 -10.41
CA CYS A 55 -9.19 14.17 -9.91
C CYS A 55 -7.82 14.82 -10.10
N ARG A 56 -6.88 14.48 -9.22
CA ARG A 56 -5.51 14.99 -9.24
C ARG A 56 -4.57 13.95 -8.64
N ARG A 57 -3.28 14.10 -8.91
CA ARG A 57 -2.23 13.36 -8.21
C ARG A 57 -2.20 13.76 -6.73
N VAL A 58 -2.32 12.77 -5.84
CA VAL A 58 -2.28 12.95 -4.38
C VAL A 58 -1.07 12.18 -3.82
N PRO A 59 0.02 12.86 -3.46
CA PRO A 59 1.09 12.19 -2.72
C PRO A 59 0.58 11.87 -1.31
N LEU A 60 0.75 10.61 -0.90
CA LEU A 60 0.31 10.12 0.41
C LEU A 60 1.50 9.96 1.34
N ILE A 61 2.57 9.35 0.83
CA ILE A 61 3.84 9.21 1.53
C ILE A 61 4.94 9.60 0.54
N SER A 62 5.81 10.53 0.91
CA SER A 62 6.94 10.94 0.09
C SER A 62 8.23 10.83 0.90
N LYS A 63 9.21 10.09 0.37
CA LYS A 63 10.47 9.75 1.04
C LYS A 63 10.25 9.25 2.47
N GLY A 64 9.25 8.38 2.63
CA GLY A 64 8.87 7.82 3.91
C GLY A 64 8.07 8.74 4.84
N VAL A 65 7.87 10.01 4.49
CA VAL A 65 7.13 11.00 5.29
C VAL A 65 5.66 11.02 4.89
N LEU A 66 4.74 10.99 5.86
CA LEU A 66 3.31 11.09 5.60
C LEU A 66 2.95 12.52 5.15
N GLU A 67 2.54 12.69 3.90
CA GLU A 67 2.19 14.00 3.33
C GLU A 67 0.69 14.30 3.37
N GLY A 68 -0.15 13.27 3.41
CA GLY A 68 -1.59 13.50 3.41
C GLY A 68 -2.45 12.25 3.42
N PHE A 69 -3.75 12.50 3.30
CA PHE A 69 -4.81 11.51 3.25
C PHE A 69 -5.68 11.76 2.03
N LEU A 70 -6.36 10.72 1.56
CA LEU A 70 -7.41 10.87 0.55
C LEU A 70 -8.65 11.46 1.22
N HIS A 71 -9.34 12.38 0.55
CA HIS A 71 -10.53 13.03 1.08
C HIS A 71 -11.62 13.20 0.02
N SER A 72 -12.85 12.90 0.45
CA SER A 72 -14.12 13.42 -0.08
C SER A 72 -14.43 14.79 0.51
N SER A 73 -15.49 15.46 0.04
CA SER A 73 -15.96 16.72 0.62
C SER A 73 -16.37 16.58 2.09
N GLU A 74 -17.03 15.47 2.46
CA GLU A 74 -17.49 15.23 3.84
C GLU A 74 -16.32 14.96 4.79
N SER A 75 -15.43 14.03 4.44
CA SER A 75 -14.26 13.71 5.25
C SER A 75 -13.29 14.88 5.36
N ALA A 76 -13.09 15.66 4.29
CA ALA A 76 -12.28 16.88 4.32
C ALA A 76 -12.82 17.85 5.38
N ARG A 77 -14.13 18.14 5.35
CA ARG A 77 -14.75 19.03 6.34
C ARG A 77 -14.57 18.51 7.76
N ARG A 78 -14.76 17.21 8.00
CA ARG A 78 -14.62 16.61 9.34
C ARG A 78 -13.19 16.63 9.86
N CYS A 79 -12.21 16.53 8.97
CA CYS A 79 -10.80 16.58 9.31
C CYS A 79 -10.20 18.00 9.27
N ASN A 80 -11.02 19.04 9.08
CA ASN A 80 -10.55 20.42 8.85
C ASN A 80 -9.49 20.53 7.74
N SER A 81 -9.70 19.76 6.66
CA SER A 81 -8.83 19.64 5.50
C SER A 81 -9.57 20.07 4.21
N GLN A 82 -8.92 19.88 3.06
CA GLN A 82 -9.52 20.08 1.73
C GLN A 82 -9.76 18.74 1.03
N THR A 83 -10.76 18.71 0.16
CA THR A 83 -11.01 17.55 -0.71
C THR A 83 -9.82 17.32 -1.64
N THR A 84 -9.46 16.05 -1.82
CA THR A 84 -8.40 15.65 -2.76
C THR A 84 -8.98 15.16 -4.09
N GLY A 85 -10.31 15.19 -4.25
CA GLY A 85 -10.97 14.60 -5.42
C GLY A 85 -10.86 13.08 -5.40
N SER A 86 -11.02 12.46 -4.23
CA SER A 86 -10.84 11.02 -4.00
C SER A 86 -12.12 10.33 -3.52
N ALA A 87 -13.29 10.92 -3.82
CA ALA A 87 -14.56 10.26 -3.56
C ALA A 87 -14.77 9.09 -4.52
N ILE A 88 -15.16 7.93 -3.97
CA ILE A 88 -15.50 6.72 -4.71
C ILE A 88 -16.92 6.27 -4.39
N ARG A 89 -17.51 5.48 -5.28
CA ARG A 89 -18.90 5.01 -5.20
C ARG A 89 -18.99 3.59 -5.76
N GLY A 90 -19.70 2.71 -5.04
CA GLY A 90 -19.95 1.34 -5.50
C GLY A 90 -21.10 1.21 -6.50
N GLY A 91 -21.95 2.23 -6.61
CA GLY A 91 -23.07 2.29 -7.55
C GLY A 91 -24.03 3.43 -7.24
N TYR A 92 -25.04 3.65 -8.09
CA TYR A 92 -25.91 4.82 -7.98
C TYR A 92 -26.69 4.92 -6.66
N ALA A 93 -26.96 3.77 -6.03
CA ALA A 93 -27.70 3.65 -4.78
C ALA A 93 -26.82 3.76 -3.51
N THR A 94 -25.51 3.96 -3.67
CA THR A 94 -24.57 4.03 -2.54
C THR A 94 -24.14 5.47 -2.25
N THR A 95 -23.97 5.81 -0.98
CA THR A 95 -23.34 7.08 -0.58
C THR A 95 -21.87 7.08 -1.01
N PRO A 96 -21.31 8.23 -1.43
CA PRO A 96 -19.88 8.36 -1.67
C PRO A 96 -19.09 8.00 -0.40
N GLY A 97 -17.99 7.26 -0.59
CA GLY A 97 -16.96 7.04 0.42
C GLY A 97 -15.62 7.55 -0.09
N VAL A 98 -14.56 7.30 0.68
CA VAL A 98 -13.20 7.73 0.31
C VAL A 98 -12.31 6.53 0.02
N GLY A 99 -11.60 6.57 -1.11
CA GLY A 99 -10.62 5.54 -1.43
C GLY A 99 -9.75 5.87 -2.64
N PRO A 100 -8.66 5.10 -2.83
CA PRO A 100 -7.77 5.29 -3.96
C PRO A 100 -8.41 4.83 -5.26
N ARG A 101 -7.88 5.33 -6.38
CA ARG A 101 -8.26 4.85 -7.72
C ARG A 101 -7.07 4.32 -8.51
N ALA A 102 -5.89 4.83 -8.24
CA ALA A 102 -4.67 4.54 -8.98
C ALA A 102 -3.47 4.63 -8.04
N LEU A 103 -3.51 3.82 -6.98
CA LEU A 103 -2.48 3.79 -5.95
C LEU A 103 -1.22 3.13 -6.51
N THR A 104 -0.12 3.87 -6.49
CA THR A 104 1.14 3.47 -7.10
C THR A 104 2.27 3.71 -6.12
N LEU A 105 3.11 2.69 -5.93
CA LEU A 105 4.42 2.86 -5.31
C LEU A 105 5.40 3.25 -6.42
N THR A 106 6.19 4.30 -6.19
CA THR A 106 7.17 4.75 -7.18
C THR A 106 8.22 3.66 -7.39
N PRO A 107 8.42 3.16 -8.62
CA PRO A 107 9.40 2.12 -8.88
C PRO A 107 10.82 2.58 -8.54
N GLY A 108 11.62 1.68 -7.99
CA GLY A 108 13.03 1.93 -7.74
C GLY A 108 13.87 1.68 -9.00
N LYS A 109 15.14 1.30 -8.78
CA LYS A 109 16.11 1.14 -9.89
C LYS A 109 16.42 -0.31 -10.22
N LYS A 110 16.35 -1.20 -9.22
CA LYS A 110 16.80 -2.60 -9.35
C LYS A 110 15.70 -3.48 -9.92
N SER A 111 16.08 -4.48 -10.71
CA SER A 111 15.16 -5.53 -11.14
C SER A 111 14.89 -6.51 -9.99
N ASN A 112 13.81 -7.30 -10.10
CA ASN A 112 13.52 -8.37 -9.14
C ASN A 112 14.72 -9.33 -8.99
N GLU A 113 15.38 -9.70 -10.08
CA GLU A 113 16.56 -10.58 -10.05
C GLU A 113 17.74 -9.95 -9.30
N GLU A 114 17.96 -8.64 -9.46
CA GLU A 114 19.00 -7.91 -8.72
C GLU A 114 18.66 -7.81 -7.23
N ILE A 115 17.37 -7.66 -6.89
CA ILE A 115 16.91 -7.67 -5.50
C ILE A 115 17.16 -9.05 -4.87
N VAL A 116 16.69 -10.12 -5.52
CA VAL A 116 16.85 -11.50 -5.04
C VAL A 116 18.32 -11.85 -4.84
N LYS A 117 19.22 -11.47 -5.75
CA LYS A 117 20.66 -11.71 -5.63
C LYS A 117 21.31 -11.09 -4.39
N ASN A 118 20.72 -10.03 -3.84
CA ASN A 118 21.24 -9.33 -2.66
C ASN A 118 20.64 -9.87 -1.35
N ILE A 119 19.85 -10.95 -1.38
CA ILE A 119 19.23 -11.55 -0.20
C ILE A 119 19.94 -12.86 0.14
N ASP A 120 20.60 -12.90 1.30
CA ASP A 120 21.31 -14.11 1.77
C ASP A 120 20.36 -15.21 2.21
N SER A 121 19.29 -14.86 2.93
CA SER A 121 18.26 -15.78 3.40
C SER A 121 16.92 -15.06 3.45
N GLY A 122 15.89 -15.64 2.83
CA GLY A 122 14.56 -15.06 2.82
C GLY A 122 13.54 -15.89 2.05
N ILE A 123 12.37 -15.32 1.80
CA ILE A 123 11.32 -15.91 0.98
C ILE A 123 10.84 -14.90 -0.06
N LEU A 124 10.87 -15.28 -1.33
CA LEU A 124 10.17 -14.56 -2.38
C LEU A 124 8.69 -14.94 -2.31
N VAL A 125 7.88 -14.08 -1.71
CA VAL A 125 6.43 -14.27 -1.58
C VAL A 125 5.77 -13.99 -2.93
N GLN A 126 5.09 -15.00 -3.48
CA GLN A 126 4.39 -14.90 -4.77
C GLN A 126 2.88 -14.78 -4.60
N SER A 127 2.35 -15.28 -3.48
CA SER A 127 0.92 -15.22 -3.17
C SER A 127 0.70 -15.04 -1.67
N ILE A 128 -0.34 -14.29 -1.32
CA ILE A 128 -0.77 -14.06 0.06
C ILE A 128 -2.25 -14.40 0.17
N THR A 129 -2.61 -15.17 1.19
CA THR A 129 -3.99 -15.58 1.49
C THR A 129 -4.43 -15.06 2.86
N GLY A 130 -5.75 -14.94 3.06
CA GLY A 130 -6.31 -14.48 4.34
C GLY A 130 -6.18 -12.98 4.60
N VAL A 131 -5.84 -12.15 3.62
CA VAL A 131 -5.69 -10.68 3.80
C VAL A 131 -6.94 -10.01 4.41
N HIS A 132 -8.13 -10.53 4.12
CA HIS A 132 -9.40 -9.97 4.58
C HIS A 132 -9.67 -10.18 6.09
N SER A 133 -9.05 -11.19 6.70
CA SER A 133 -9.24 -11.56 8.11
C SER A 133 -7.95 -11.44 8.93
N GLY A 134 -6.80 -11.60 8.27
CA GLY A 134 -5.46 -11.56 8.85
C GLY A 134 -4.84 -10.18 8.93
N VAL A 135 -5.56 -9.11 8.56
CA VAL A 135 -5.04 -7.75 8.66
C VAL A 135 -6.01 -6.86 9.39
N ASN A 136 -5.54 -6.27 10.50
CA ASN A 136 -6.30 -5.27 11.23
C ASN A 136 -5.86 -3.86 10.79
N PRO A 137 -6.69 -3.10 10.06
CA PRO A 137 -6.31 -1.77 9.58
C PRO A 137 -6.22 -0.71 10.68
N ILE A 138 -6.75 -0.97 11.88
CA ILE A 138 -6.72 -0.03 13.00
C ILE A 138 -5.40 -0.19 13.78
N SER A 139 -5.08 -1.40 14.24
CA SER A 139 -3.82 -1.65 14.97
C SER A 139 -2.62 -1.74 14.03
N GLY A 140 -2.83 -2.19 12.79
CA GLY A 140 -1.80 -2.46 11.81
C GLY A 140 -1.29 -3.90 11.86
N ASP A 141 -1.85 -4.77 12.71
CA ASP A 141 -1.41 -6.17 12.82
C ASP A 141 -1.67 -6.93 11.52
N VAL A 142 -0.67 -7.71 11.11
CA VAL A 142 -0.68 -8.56 9.92
C VAL A 142 -0.31 -9.98 10.35
N SER A 143 -1.16 -10.93 10.01
CA SER A 143 -0.96 -12.38 10.17
C SER A 143 -1.66 -13.08 9.02
N VAL A 144 -0.90 -13.39 7.96
CA VAL A 144 -1.45 -13.87 6.69
C VAL A 144 -0.73 -15.12 6.21
N GLY A 145 -1.43 -15.98 5.48
CA GLY A 145 -0.83 -17.10 4.79
C GLY A 145 -0.01 -16.62 3.60
N ALA A 146 1.12 -17.26 3.33
CA ALA A 146 2.03 -16.93 2.25
C ALA A 146 2.51 -18.19 1.54
N GLU A 147 2.66 -18.07 0.23
CA GLU A 147 3.27 -19.08 -0.64
C GLU A 147 4.35 -18.40 -1.49
N GLY A 148 5.44 -19.11 -1.73
CA GLY A 148 6.59 -18.53 -2.38
C GLY A 148 7.74 -19.50 -2.58
N VAL A 149 8.95 -18.96 -2.73
CA VAL A 149 10.18 -19.72 -2.93
C VAL A 149 11.24 -19.20 -1.98
N LEU A 150 11.97 -20.08 -1.30
CA LEU A 150 13.11 -19.68 -0.47
C LEU A 150 14.20 -19.03 -1.32
N ILE A 151 14.86 -18.05 -0.72
CA ILE A 151 16.06 -17.42 -1.25
C ILE A 151 17.21 -17.84 -0.35
N GLU A 152 18.23 -18.47 -0.93
CA GLU A 152 19.45 -18.90 -0.24
C GLU A 152 20.67 -18.42 -1.04
N ASN A 153 21.52 -17.61 -0.41
CA ASN A 153 22.72 -17.02 -1.01
C ASN A 153 22.43 -16.33 -2.36
N GLY A 154 21.37 -15.53 -2.41
CA GLY A 154 20.97 -14.79 -3.60
C GLY A 154 20.33 -15.62 -4.71
N SER A 155 19.95 -16.88 -4.45
CA SER A 155 19.35 -17.79 -5.43
C SER A 155 18.03 -18.38 -4.95
N LEU A 156 17.08 -18.52 -5.85
CA LEU A 156 15.82 -19.21 -5.57
C LEU A 156 16.07 -20.72 -5.42
N SER A 157 15.59 -21.31 -4.33
CA SER A 157 15.78 -22.74 -4.04
C SER A 157 14.46 -23.51 -3.99
N THR A 158 13.86 -23.65 -2.80
CA THR A 158 12.75 -24.58 -2.55
C THR A 158 11.42 -23.85 -2.47
N PRO A 159 10.37 -24.33 -3.16
CA PRO A 159 9.01 -23.82 -2.98
C PRO A 159 8.51 -24.03 -1.55
N VAL A 160 7.87 -23.02 -0.99
CA VAL A 160 7.24 -23.07 0.34
C VAL A 160 5.75 -22.78 0.20
N ARG A 161 4.95 -23.57 0.92
CA ARG A 161 3.50 -23.41 1.02
C ARG A 161 3.10 -23.38 2.49
N GLU A 162 1.93 -22.80 2.75
CA GLU A 162 1.32 -22.75 4.08
C GLU A 162 2.17 -22.03 5.14
N ALA A 163 3.09 -21.15 4.70
CA ALA A 163 3.81 -20.29 5.62
C ALA A 163 2.89 -19.20 6.16
N THR A 164 3.10 -18.80 7.41
CA THR A 164 2.42 -17.66 8.01
C THR A 164 3.41 -16.54 8.24
N ILE A 165 3.12 -15.39 7.66
CA ILE A 165 3.87 -14.15 7.87
C ILE A 165 3.15 -13.33 8.91
N ALA A 166 3.85 -12.97 9.99
CA ALA A 166 3.33 -12.13 11.06
C ALA A 166 4.19 -10.87 11.26
N SER A 167 3.56 -9.69 11.31
CA SER A 167 4.22 -8.41 11.56
C SER A 167 3.20 -7.31 11.89
N THR A 168 3.64 -6.06 11.93
CA THR A 168 2.77 -4.88 11.87
C THR A 168 3.06 -4.08 10.60
N LEU A 169 2.05 -3.42 10.04
CA LEU A 169 2.19 -2.55 8.87
C LEU A 169 3.22 -1.46 9.10
N GLN A 170 3.25 -0.87 10.30
CA GLN A 170 4.21 0.16 10.69
C GLN A 170 5.64 -0.36 10.58
N LYS A 171 5.90 -1.56 11.12
CA LYS A 171 7.21 -2.19 11.02
C LYS A 171 7.56 -2.53 9.57
N MET A 172 6.64 -3.17 8.85
CA MET A 172 6.85 -3.53 7.44
C MET A 172 7.21 -2.32 6.57
N LEU A 173 6.57 -1.17 6.80
CA LEU A 173 6.82 0.06 6.04
C LEU A 173 8.18 0.69 6.36
N LEU A 174 8.59 0.67 7.63
CA LEU A 174 9.89 1.16 8.06
C LEU A 174 11.03 0.24 7.60
N ASP A 175 10.77 -1.07 7.55
CA ASP A 175 11.74 -2.09 7.17
C ASP A 175 11.81 -2.33 5.66
N VAL A 176 11.20 -1.47 4.82
CA VAL A 176 11.39 -1.54 3.36
C VAL A 176 12.83 -1.16 3.02
N VAL A 177 13.58 -2.10 2.45
CA VAL A 177 15.00 -1.93 2.12
C VAL A 177 15.25 -1.74 0.63
N GLU A 178 14.33 -2.20 -0.23
CA GLU A 178 14.45 -2.01 -1.68
C GLU A 178 13.08 -2.02 -2.37
N VAL A 179 12.96 -1.24 -3.45
CA VAL A 179 11.77 -1.19 -4.31
C VAL A 179 12.20 -1.54 -5.74
N GLY A 180 11.51 -2.51 -6.34
CA GLY A 180 11.77 -2.97 -7.70
C GLY A 180 11.38 -1.95 -8.77
N ASN A 181 11.94 -2.13 -9.96
CA ASN A 181 11.61 -1.36 -11.17
C ASN A 181 10.52 -2.04 -12.03
N ASP A 182 9.94 -3.14 -11.55
CA ASP A 182 9.08 -4.10 -12.26
C ASP A 182 7.58 -3.82 -12.09
N GLY A 183 7.20 -2.56 -12.26
CA GLY A 183 5.82 -2.10 -12.10
C GLY A 183 4.82 -2.85 -12.98
N THR A 184 3.86 -3.52 -12.33
CA THR A 184 2.79 -4.28 -12.97
C THR A 184 1.44 -3.76 -12.52
N TRP A 185 0.55 -3.44 -13.47
CA TRP A 185 -0.83 -3.07 -13.15
C TRP A 185 -1.61 -4.31 -12.73
N LEU A 186 -1.97 -4.38 -11.45
CA LEU A 186 -2.78 -5.45 -10.92
C LEU A 186 -4.26 -5.21 -11.28
N PRO A 187 -5.09 -6.27 -11.36
CA PRO A 187 -6.53 -6.11 -11.47
C PRO A 187 -7.05 -5.17 -10.38
N GLY A 188 -7.76 -4.10 -10.77
CA GLY A 188 -8.27 -3.07 -9.86
C GLY A 188 -7.48 -1.77 -9.92
N SER A 189 -7.22 -1.17 -8.76
CA SER A 189 -6.83 0.24 -8.61
C SER A 189 -5.39 0.45 -8.12
N ALA A 190 -4.51 -0.55 -8.27
CA ALA A 190 -3.16 -0.50 -7.74
C ALA A 190 -2.09 -0.98 -8.71
N ASN A 191 -0.91 -0.36 -8.65
CA ASN A 191 0.31 -0.86 -9.24
C ASN A 191 1.08 -1.71 -8.21
N GLY A 192 1.53 -2.90 -8.61
CA GLY A 192 2.44 -3.74 -7.83
C GLY A 192 3.86 -3.61 -8.35
N VAL A 193 4.82 -3.49 -7.44
CA VAL A 193 6.26 -3.59 -7.70
C VAL A 193 6.84 -4.61 -6.73
N THR A 194 7.98 -5.20 -7.07
CA THR A 194 8.73 -6.01 -6.10
C THR A 194 9.12 -5.17 -4.90
N LEU A 195 8.94 -5.70 -3.70
CA LEU A 195 9.30 -5.05 -2.44
C LEU A 195 10.17 -5.99 -1.61
N ALA A 196 11.35 -5.53 -1.24
CA ALA A 196 12.16 -6.19 -0.22
C ALA A 196 11.89 -5.54 1.13
N ILE A 197 11.43 -6.36 2.07
CA ILE A 197 11.22 -5.99 3.46
C ILE A 197 12.28 -6.73 4.26
N GLY A 198 12.87 -6.07 5.26
CA GLY A 198 13.88 -6.64 6.14
C GLY A 198 13.33 -7.78 7.02
N THR A 199 13.60 -7.72 8.32
CA THR A 199 13.30 -8.87 9.20
C THR A 199 11.80 -9.05 9.43
N MET A 200 11.26 -10.15 8.92
CA MET A 200 9.88 -10.59 9.16
C MET A 200 9.82 -11.87 9.98
N SER A 201 8.75 -12.04 10.77
CA SER A 201 8.48 -13.31 11.46
C SER A 201 7.78 -14.27 10.52
N LEU A 202 8.37 -15.44 10.33
CA LEU A 202 7.82 -16.54 9.54
C LEU A 202 7.55 -17.74 10.45
N SER A 203 6.40 -18.36 10.31
CA SER A 203 6.04 -19.62 10.96
C SER A 203 5.54 -20.62 9.93
N GLY A 204 5.96 -21.87 10.02
CA GLY A 204 5.68 -22.88 9.00
C GLY A 204 6.59 -22.68 7.78
N ALA A 205 7.75 -23.32 7.79
CA ALA A 205 8.68 -23.46 6.68
C ALA A 205 9.58 -24.67 6.97
#